data_AF-X6P8A1-F1
#
_entry.id   AF-X6P8A1-F1
#
_cell.length_a   1.000
_cell.length_b   1.000
_cell.length_c   1.000
_cell.angle_alpha   90.00
_cell.angle_beta   90.00
_cell.angle_gamma   90.00
#
_symmetry.space_group_name_H-M   'P 1'
#
loop_
_entity.id
_entity.type
_entity.pdbx_description
1 polymer ?
#
loop_
_entity_poly.entity_id
_entity_poly.type
_entity_poly.pdbx_seq_one_letter_code
_entity_poly.pdbx_strand_id
1 'polypeptide(L)'
;MLLRLIQEEFINQDTERAKDLRKRIVCAYLPGCPIYPTDITTNSYLKATQQPRDTKCVISWCTDYGVEETNIRPCHYFYADDARRFEVISGDEKSEDSFLTVNPLTWESSGDCEPKLNKGSMGVKEGVLYQKVCGAKLVNRDTCVRVTYDGKSIYDLANSNECKSDYLPFWMSIRMNAADRLQQWVSINES
;
A
#
# COMPACT_ATOMS: atom_id res chain seq x y z
N MET A 1 -13.32 -5.33 2.98
CA MET A 1 -14.31 -4.24 3.19
C MET A 1 -14.00 -2.96 2.40
N LEU A 2 -12.81 -2.36 2.45
CA LEU A 2 -12.55 -1.07 1.75
C LEU A 2 -12.50 -1.20 0.21
N LEU A 3 -11.81 -2.20 -0.33
CA LEU A 3 -11.87 -2.52 -1.76
C LEU A 3 -13.30 -2.85 -2.18
N ARG A 4 -14.03 -3.60 -1.34
CA ARG A 4 -15.43 -3.94 -1.56
C ARG A 4 -16.33 -2.70 -1.53
N LEU A 5 -16.09 -1.72 -0.67
CA LEU A 5 -16.79 -0.43 -0.66
C LEU A 5 -16.45 0.40 -1.90
N ILE A 6 -15.20 0.42 -2.35
CA ILE A 6 -14.82 1.02 -3.63
C ILE A 6 -15.56 0.26 -4.76
N GLN A 7 -15.55 -1.07 -4.74
CA GLN A 7 -16.21 -1.87 -5.75
C GLN A 7 -17.74 -1.65 -5.74
N GLU A 8 -18.40 -1.70 -4.60
CA GLU A 8 -19.85 -1.61 -4.45
C GLU A 8 -20.37 -0.17 -4.63
N GLU A 9 -19.76 0.82 -3.98
CA GLU A 9 -20.25 2.21 -4.02
C GLU A 9 -19.74 3.00 -5.22
N PHE A 10 -18.55 2.66 -5.72
CA PHE A 10 -17.87 3.45 -6.73
C PHE A 10 -17.80 2.75 -8.09
N ILE A 11 -17.57 1.44 -8.13
CA ILE A 11 -17.29 0.73 -9.39
C ILE A 11 -18.53 -0.01 -9.96
N ASN A 12 -19.40 -0.58 -9.12
CA ASN A 12 -20.51 -1.44 -9.54
C ASN A 12 -21.84 -0.68 -9.66
N GLN A 13 -22.01 0.44 -8.95
CA GLN A 13 -23.22 1.25 -9.01
C GLN A 13 -23.29 2.06 -10.31
N ASP A 14 -24.41 2.02 -11.04
CA ASP A 14 -24.65 2.88 -12.21
C ASP A 14 -25.37 4.18 -11.83
N THR A 15 -24.88 4.85 -10.79
CA THR A 15 -25.42 6.15 -10.35
C THR A 15 -24.62 7.30 -10.97
N GLU A 16 -25.26 8.45 -11.17
CA GLU A 16 -24.55 9.66 -11.66
C GLU A 16 -23.43 10.07 -10.71
N ARG A 17 -23.60 9.85 -9.40
CA ARG A 17 -22.53 10.05 -8.40
C ARG A 17 -21.35 9.12 -8.65
N ALA A 18 -21.58 7.84 -8.89
CA ALA A 18 -20.50 6.88 -9.18
C ALA A 18 -19.78 7.24 -10.50
N LYS A 19 -20.53 7.64 -11.54
CA LYS A 19 -19.95 8.12 -12.80
C LYS A 19 -19.08 9.36 -12.61
N ASP A 20 -19.53 10.35 -11.83
CA ASP A 20 -18.73 11.56 -11.51
C ASP A 20 -17.44 11.18 -10.76
N LEU A 21 -17.57 10.36 -9.72
CA LEU A 21 -16.43 9.93 -8.92
C LEU A 21 -15.40 9.14 -9.75
N ARG A 22 -15.83 8.27 -10.68
CA ARG A 22 -14.95 7.57 -11.64
C ARG A 22 -14.14 8.50 -12.53
N LYS A 23 -14.69 9.67 -12.88
CA LYS A 23 -13.95 10.67 -13.66
C LYS A 23 -12.85 11.32 -12.83
N ARG A 24 -13.09 11.49 -11.53
CA ARG A 24 -12.27 12.29 -10.61
C ARG A 24 -11.26 11.50 -9.79
N ILE A 25 -11.32 10.16 -9.80
CA ILE A 25 -10.35 9.35 -9.07
C ILE A 25 -8.97 9.46 -9.70
N VAL A 26 -7.99 9.78 -8.84
CA VAL A 26 -6.58 9.87 -9.21
C VAL A 26 -5.87 8.56 -8.90
N CYS A 27 -6.02 8.07 -7.67
CA CYS A 27 -5.36 6.87 -7.18
C CYS A 27 -6.07 6.36 -5.93
N ALA A 28 -6.18 5.04 -5.76
CA ALA A 28 -6.69 4.41 -4.54
C ALA A 28 -5.52 3.77 -3.77
N TYR A 29 -5.20 4.32 -2.61
CA TYR A 29 -4.20 3.75 -1.69
C TYR A 29 -4.91 2.84 -0.68
N LEU A 30 -4.53 1.57 -0.64
CA LEU A 30 -5.15 0.52 0.18
C LEU A 30 -4.14 -0.13 1.13
N PRO A 31 -3.56 0.63 2.08
CA PRO A 31 -2.62 0.10 3.06
C PRO A 31 -3.28 -1.00 3.92
N GLY A 32 -2.57 -2.11 4.12
CA GLY A 32 -3.06 -3.26 4.90
C GLY A 32 -4.12 -4.09 4.17
N CYS A 33 -4.29 -3.89 2.86
CA CYS A 33 -5.27 -4.61 2.06
C CYS A 33 -4.58 -5.57 1.08
N PRO A 34 -4.73 -6.89 1.23
CA PRO A 34 -4.34 -7.84 0.19
C PRO A 34 -5.30 -7.71 -1.01
N ILE A 35 -4.74 -7.43 -2.19
CA ILE A 35 -5.49 -7.25 -3.45
C ILE A 35 -4.93 -8.20 -4.49
N TYR A 36 -5.79 -8.97 -5.16
CA TYR A 36 -5.39 -9.82 -6.28
C TYR A 36 -5.47 -9.06 -7.61
N PRO A 37 -4.71 -9.43 -8.65
CA PRO A 37 -4.86 -8.87 -9.99
C PRO A 37 -6.30 -8.97 -10.51
N THR A 38 -6.98 -10.08 -10.21
CA THR A 38 -8.39 -10.36 -10.59
C THR A 38 -9.40 -9.40 -9.96
N ASP A 39 -9.08 -8.80 -8.80
CA ASP A 39 -9.93 -7.79 -8.16
C ASP A 39 -10.00 -6.47 -8.95
N ILE A 40 -9.00 -6.22 -9.81
CA ILE A 40 -8.89 -5.00 -10.62
C ILE A 40 -9.36 -5.24 -12.06
N THR A 41 -9.01 -6.38 -12.65
CA THR A 41 -9.33 -6.68 -14.06
C THR A 41 -10.83 -6.84 -14.31
N THR A 42 -11.61 -7.24 -13.30
CA THR A 42 -13.05 -7.40 -13.40
C THR A 42 -13.81 -6.07 -13.55
N ASN A 43 -13.18 -4.93 -13.30
CA ASN A 43 -13.89 -3.65 -13.35
C ASN A 43 -12.97 -2.42 -13.60
N SER A 44 -12.68 -2.19 -14.88
CA SER A 44 -11.46 -1.57 -15.42
C SER A 44 -11.30 -0.05 -15.28
N TYR A 45 -12.07 0.62 -14.42
CA TYR A 45 -11.88 2.07 -14.18
C TYR A 45 -10.57 2.37 -13.44
N LEU A 46 -9.99 1.35 -12.80
CA LEU A 46 -8.69 1.41 -12.17
C LEU A 46 -7.79 0.32 -12.75
N LYS A 47 -6.48 0.59 -12.82
CA LYS A 47 -5.43 -0.39 -13.15
C LYS A 47 -4.52 -0.66 -11.95
N ALA A 48 -3.76 -1.75 -11.97
CA ALA A 48 -2.65 -1.89 -11.03
C ALA A 48 -1.60 -0.80 -11.32
N THR A 49 -1.04 -0.17 -10.29
CA THR A 49 0.09 0.74 -10.49
C THR A 49 1.30 -0.04 -11.02
N GLN A 50 2.01 0.53 -11.99
CA GLN A 50 3.27 -0.01 -12.52
C GLN A 50 4.41 1.00 -12.33
N GLN A 51 4.09 2.30 -12.25
CA GLN A 51 5.05 3.38 -12.14
C GLN A 51 4.64 4.42 -11.08
N PRO A 52 5.58 5.22 -10.56
CA PRO A 52 5.30 6.16 -9.48
C PRO A 52 4.23 7.22 -9.77
N ARG A 53 4.09 7.60 -11.04
CA ARG A 53 3.16 8.65 -11.52
C ARG A 53 1.91 8.11 -12.21
N ASP A 54 1.67 6.81 -12.16
CA ASP A 54 0.43 6.26 -12.71
C ASP A 54 -0.79 6.93 -12.05
N THR A 55 -1.79 7.25 -12.87
CA THR A 55 -3.11 7.72 -12.42
C THR A 55 -4.18 6.70 -12.77
N LYS A 56 -5.37 6.84 -12.18
CA LYS A 56 -6.49 5.89 -12.25
C LYS A 56 -6.04 4.47 -11.91
N CYS A 57 -5.37 4.34 -10.78
CA CYS A 57 -4.80 3.07 -10.38
C CYS A 57 -4.97 2.77 -8.89
N VAL A 58 -4.74 1.51 -8.54
CA VAL A 58 -4.73 1.00 -7.18
C VAL A 58 -3.29 0.79 -6.75
N ILE A 59 -3.00 1.18 -5.52
CA ILE A 59 -1.78 0.87 -4.78
C ILE A 59 -2.19 0.09 -3.55
N SER A 60 -1.56 -1.06 -3.33
CA SER A 60 -1.79 -1.87 -2.15
C SER A 60 -0.49 -2.40 -1.60
N TRP A 61 -0.46 -2.62 -0.29
CA TRP A 61 0.59 -3.36 0.39
C TRP A 61 0.07 -3.86 1.73
N CYS A 62 0.65 -4.96 2.20
CA CYS A 62 0.55 -5.41 3.59
C CYS A 62 1.92 -5.26 4.23
N THR A 63 1.97 -4.77 5.45
CA THR A 63 3.23 -4.47 6.14
C THR A 63 3.62 -5.61 7.08
N ASP A 64 4.84 -6.11 6.96
CA ASP A 64 5.43 -7.04 7.91
C ASP A 64 6.38 -6.29 8.86
N TYR A 65 6.14 -6.45 10.15
CA TYR A 65 6.99 -5.91 11.22
C TYR A 65 7.90 -6.97 11.84
N GLY A 66 7.90 -8.19 11.28
CA GLY A 66 8.77 -9.28 11.68
C GLY A 66 10.24 -8.96 11.47
N VAL A 67 11.08 -9.49 12.35
CA VAL A 67 12.55 -9.36 12.28
C VAL A 67 13.22 -10.51 11.52
N GLU A 68 12.58 -11.67 11.45
CA GLU A 68 13.11 -12.88 10.80
C GLU A 68 12.52 -13.08 9.40
N GLU A 69 13.34 -13.27 8.37
CA GLU A 69 12.90 -13.48 6.98
C GLU A 69 11.97 -14.69 6.81
N THR A 70 12.12 -15.70 7.67
CA THR A 70 11.35 -16.94 7.63
C THR A 70 9.99 -16.85 8.34
N ASN A 71 9.72 -15.77 9.08
CA ASN A 71 8.53 -15.61 9.91
C ASN A 71 7.82 -14.30 9.57
N ILE A 72 7.10 -14.32 8.45
CA ILE A 72 6.32 -13.18 7.95
C ILE A 72 5.02 -13.07 8.76
N ARG A 73 4.78 -11.90 9.34
CA ARG A 73 3.59 -11.59 10.13
C ARG A 73 3.00 -10.28 9.62
N PRO A 74 2.24 -10.32 8.51
CA PRO A 74 1.64 -9.13 7.96
C PRO A 74 0.72 -8.49 9.00
N CYS A 75 0.64 -7.17 9.02
CA CYS A 75 -0.41 -6.47 9.71
C CYS A 75 -1.72 -6.72 8.97
N HIS A 76 -2.72 -7.25 9.67
CA HIS A 76 -4.04 -7.54 9.11
C HIS A 76 -5.09 -6.71 9.82
N TYR A 77 -5.19 -5.43 9.48
CA TYR A 77 -6.14 -4.57 10.19
C TYR A 77 -7.60 -4.75 9.75
N PHE A 78 -7.84 -5.30 8.56
CA PHE A 78 -9.17 -5.23 7.95
C PHE A 78 -10.03 -6.49 8.06
N TYR A 79 -9.51 -7.60 8.59
CA TYR A 79 -10.14 -8.91 8.38
C TYR A 79 -10.06 -9.81 9.61
N ALA A 80 -10.78 -9.47 10.68
CA ALA A 80 -11.03 -10.43 11.75
C ALA A 80 -11.94 -11.59 11.29
N ASP A 81 -12.88 -11.31 10.36
CA ASP A 81 -13.95 -12.24 9.94
C ASP A 81 -14.03 -12.49 8.42
N ASP A 82 -13.13 -11.94 7.60
CA ASP A 82 -13.21 -12.07 6.13
C ASP A 82 -12.32 -13.21 5.62
N ALA A 83 -12.78 -13.89 4.58
CA ALA A 83 -12.19 -15.12 4.04
C ALA A 83 -10.80 -14.91 3.38
N ARG A 84 -10.38 -13.66 3.16
CA ARG A 84 -9.09 -13.32 2.53
C ARG A 84 -8.02 -13.13 3.59
N ARG A 85 -7.51 -14.25 4.10
CA ARG A 85 -6.26 -14.25 4.87
C ARG A 85 -5.10 -14.09 3.91
N PHE A 86 -4.10 -13.30 4.32
CA PHE A 86 -2.80 -13.33 3.65
C PHE A 86 -2.22 -14.73 3.81
N GLU A 87 -1.77 -15.30 2.71
CA GLU A 87 -1.11 -16.58 2.71
C GLU A 87 0.39 -16.37 2.46
N VAL A 88 1.21 -16.96 3.34
CA VAL A 88 2.64 -17.07 3.10
C VAL A 88 2.83 -18.04 1.95
N ILE A 89 3.49 -17.60 0.89
CA ILE A 89 3.62 -18.42 -0.31
C ILE A 89 4.76 -19.41 -0.08
N SER A 90 4.48 -20.72 -0.17
CA SER A 90 5.46 -21.82 -0.11
C SER A 90 6.03 -22.14 -1.50
N GLY A 91 7.32 -22.49 -1.64
CA GLY A 91 8.02 -22.69 -2.93
C GLY A 91 9.01 -21.58 -3.35
N ASP A 92 9.37 -21.52 -4.64
CA ASP A 92 10.46 -20.63 -5.12
C ASP A 92 10.00 -19.43 -5.98
N GLU A 93 8.79 -19.46 -6.57
CA GLU A 93 8.37 -18.46 -7.57
C GLU A 93 7.08 -17.70 -7.25
N LYS A 94 7.03 -16.38 -7.52
CA LYS A 94 5.80 -15.61 -7.36
C LYS A 94 4.76 -16.10 -8.37
N SER A 95 3.58 -16.53 -7.90
CA SER A 95 2.47 -16.86 -8.78
C SER A 95 1.92 -15.60 -9.45
N GLU A 96 1.44 -15.70 -10.70
CA GLU A 96 0.68 -14.62 -11.35
C GLU A 96 -0.59 -14.25 -10.57
N ASP A 97 -1.11 -15.18 -9.77
CA ASP A 97 -2.25 -14.99 -8.87
C ASP A 97 -1.85 -14.45 -7.48
N SER A 98 -0.61 -13.97 -7.31
CA SER A 98 -0.16 -13.42 -6.03
C SER A 98 -0.70 -12.00 -5.79
N PHE A 99 -0.66 -11.55 -4.54
CA PHE A 99 -1.09 -10.19 -4.19
C PHE A 99 -0.31 -9.12 -4.94
N LEU A 100 -1.05 -8.11 -5.40
CA LEU A 100 -0.50 -6.84 -5.85
C LEU A 100 0.09 -6.11 -4.64
N THR A 101 1.40 -5.92 -4.68
CA THR A 101 2.14 -5.21 -3.63
C THR A 101 3.03 -4.17 -4.26
N VAL A 102 3.06 -3.00 -3.65
CA VAL A 102 3.84 -1.86 -4.07
C VAL A 102 4.69 -1.41 -2.91
N ASN A 103 5.98 -1.21 -3.13
CA ASN A 103 6.86 -0.63 -2.14
C ASN A 103 6.48 0.86 -1.95
N PRO A 104 6.00 1.30 -0.78
CA PRO A 104 5.48 2.66 -0.60
C PRO A 104 6.56 3.74 -0.57
N LEU A 105 7.84 3.38 -0.64
CA LEU A 105 8.95 4.33 -0.74
C LEU A 105 9.43 4.53 -2.18
N THR A 106 9.19 3.57 -3.08
CA THR A 106 9.58 3.66 -4.49
C THR A 106 8.38 3.79 -5.43
N TRP A 107 7.20 3.32 -4.99
CA TRP A 107 5.97 3.18 -5.78
C TRP A 107 6.06 2.16 -6.91
N GLU A 108 7.01 1.23 -6.79
CA GLU A 108 7.26 0.15 -7.73
C GLU A 108 6.82 -1.20 -7.12
N SER A 109 6.52 -2.17 -7.98
CA SER A 109 6.11 -3.53 -7.59
C SER A 109 7.28 -4.45 -7.25
N SER A 110 8.51 -3.96 -7.41
CA SER A 110 9.75 -4.64 -7.09
C SER A 110 10.75 -3.65 -6.49
N GLY A 111 11.81 -4.20 -5.87
CA GLY A 111 12.90 -3.42 -5.32
C GLY A 111 12.72 -3.00 -3.87
N ASP A 112 13.87 -2.93 -3.19
CA ASP A 112 14.00 -2.51 -1.80
C ASP A 112 14.36 -1.04 -1.71
N CYS A 113 14.08 -0.43 -0.55
CA CYS A 113 14.40 0.95 -0.27
C CYS A 113 14.99 1.10 1.14
N GLU A 114 16.17 1.70 1.22
CA GLU A 114 16.85 1.94 2.49
C GLU A 114 16.16 3.05 3.31
N PRO A 115 16.26 3.00 4.66
CA PRO A 115 15.67 4.00 5.54
C PRO A 115 15.97 5.45 5.17
N LYS A 116 17.20 5.74 4.71
CA LYS A 116 17.67 7.09 4.35
C LYS A 116 16.82 7.80 3.29
N LEU A 117 16.07 7.06 2.48
CA LEU A 117 15.21 7.61 1.43
C LEU A 117 13.80 7.96 1.92
N ASN A 118 13.41 7.45 3.09
CA ASN A 118 12.10 7.72 3.67
C ASN A 118 12.00 9.17 4.14
N LYS A 119 11.04 9.88 3.53
CA LYS A 119 10.78 11.32 3.76
C LYS A 119 10.07 11.60 5.08
N GLY A 120 9.52 10.58 5.75
CA GLY A 120 8.90 10.76 7.05
C GLY A 120 7.91 9.66 7.41
N SER A 121 8.15 9.06 8.57
CA SER A 121 7.24 8.17 9.31
C SER A 121 6.52 8.95 10.41
N MET A 122 5.30 8.56 10.74
CA MET A 122 4.46 9.26 11.72
C MET A 122 4.32 8.42 13.00
N GLY A 123 4.76 8.95 14.15
CA GLY A 123 4.57 8.30 15.44
C GLY A 123 3.13 8.38 15.95
N VAL A 124 2.62 7.30 16.55
CA VAL A 124 1.22 7.19 17.00
C VAL A 124 0.87 8.14 18.15
N LYS A 125 1.75 8.24 19.16
CA LYS A 125 1.40 8.85 20.45
C LYS A 125 1.32 10.38 20.39
N GLU A 126 2.11 11.01 19.52
CA GLU A 126 2.32 12.46 19.54
C GLU A 126 2.28 13.10 18.15
N GLY A 127 2.04 12.32 17.09
CA GLY A 127 2.07 12.83 15.71
C GLY A 127 3.44 13.38 15.30
N VAL A 128 4.51 12.90 15.95
CA VAL A 128 5.87 13.30 15.65
C VAL A 128 6.30 12.69 14.32
N LEU A 129 6.89 13.54 13.46
CA LEU A 129 7.42 13.12 12.19
C LEU A 129 8.89 12.71 12.32
N TYR A 130 9.18 11.45 12.02
CA TYR A 130 10.52 10.88 12.05
C TYR A 130 11.04 10.68 10.63
N GLN A 131 12.15 11.33 10.28
CA GLN A 131 12.74 11.17 8.94
C GLN A 131 13.84 10.11 8.96
N LYS A 132 13.99 9.39 7.85
CA LYS A 132 15.10 8.46 7.60
C LYS A 132 15.15 7.24 8.55
N VAL A 133 14.04 6.94 9.22
CA VAL A 133 13.99 5.89 10.27
C VAL A 133 13.59 4.52 9.75
N CYS A 134 12.74 4.47 8.72
CA CYS A 134 12.16 3.24 8.19
C CYS A 134 12.47 3.06 6.70
N GLY A 135 13.01 1.92 6.31
CA GLY A 135 13.08 1.45 4.93
C GLY A 135 11.92 0.50 4.61
N ALA A 136 11.91 -0.02 3.39
CA ALA A 136 10.91 -0.94 2.90
C ALA A 136 11.58 -2.01 2.05
N LYS A 137 11.51 -3.26 2.49
CA LYS A 137 12.00 -4.44 1.76
C LYS A 137 10.81 -5.27 1.31
N LEU A 138 10.77 -5.66 0.05
CA LEU A 138 9.74 -6.59 -0.41
C LEU A 138 10.10 -8.01 0.05
N VAL A 139 9.12 -8.70 0.64
CA VAL A 139 9.27 -10.05 1.20
C VAL A 139 8.10 -10.94 0.76
N ASN A 140 8.22 -12.24 1.02
CA ASN A 140 7.25 -13.24 0.58
C ASN A 140 7.01 -13.19 -0.94
N ARG A 141 8.10 -13.12 -1.72
CA ARG A 141 8.05 -12.97 -3.20
C ARG A 141 7.24 -11.74 -3.62
N ASP A 142 7.58 -10.59 -3.06
CA ASP A 142 6.96 -9.30 -3.38
C ASP A 142 5.44 -9.27 -3.16
N THR A 143 4.96 -9.94 -2.11
CA THR A 143 3.55 -9.87 -1.69
C THR A 143 3.37 -9.12 -0.37
N CYS A 144 4.46 -8.80 0.31
CA CYS A 144 4.43 -8.06 1.56
C CYS A 144 5.62 -7.10 1.65
N VAL A 145 5.45 -6.02 2.38
CA VAL A 145 6.47 -4.99 2.61
C VAL A 145 6.96 -5.12 4.03
N ARG A 146 8.19 -5.58 4.22
CA ARG A 146 8.86 -5.53 5.51
C ARG A 146 9.41 -4.14 5.79
N VAL A 147 9.08 -3.59 6.95
CA VAL A 147 9.72 -2.36 7.42
C VAL A 147 11.09 -2.69 7.96
N THR A 148 12.12 -2.04 7.42
CA THR A 148 13.48 -2.12 7.93
C THR A 148 13.80 -0.87 8.74
N TYR A 149 14.56 -0.98 9.81
CA TYR A 149 14.89 0.17 10.67
C TYR A 149 16.37 0.46 10.60
N ASP A 150 16.75 1.71 10.81
CA ASP A 150 18.16 2.14 10.82
C ASP A 150 18.96 1.67 12.05
N GLY A 151 18.31 0.97 12.99
CA GLY A 151 18.90 0.45 14.22
C GLY A 151 19.20 1.52 15.29
N LYS A 152 18.88 2.79 15.03
CA LYS A 152 19.12 3.93 15.92
C LYS A 152 17.82 4.59 16.41
N SER A 153 16.71 4.25 15.78
CA SER A 153 15.42 4.92 15.95
C SER A 153 14.54 4.29 17.03
N ILE A 154 13.73 5.15 17.66
CA ILE A 154 12.84 4.91 18.82
C ILE A 154 11.48 4.31 18.39
N TYR A 155 11.39 3.75 17.19
CA TYR A 155 10.13 3.20 16.69
C TYR A 155 9.83 1.91 17.47
N ASP A 156 8.77 1.92 18.26
CA ASP A 156 8.48 0.85 19.21
C ASP A 156 7.76 -0.28 18.49
N LEU A 157 8.56 -1.16 17.89
CA LEU A 157 8.10 -2.41 17.28
C LEU A 157 7.36 -3.34 18.26
N ALA A 158 7.55 -3.18 19.57
CA ALA A 158 6.84 -3.96 20.58
C ALA A 158 5.44 -3.38 20.86
N ASN A 159 5.19 -2.13 20.46
CA ASN A 159 3.88 -1.53 20.57
C ASN A 159 2.96 -2.09 19.50
N SER A 160 2.06 -2.97 19.91
CA SER A 160 1.03 -3.52 19.02
C SER A 160 0.22 -2.43 18.30
N ASN A 161 0.13 -1.20 18.82
CA ASN A 161 -0.57 -0.10 18.16
C ASN A 161 0.24 0.58 17.05
N GLU A 162 1.58 0.52 17.08
CA GLU A 162 2.43 1.00 15.99
C GLU A 162 2.48 -0.02 14.85
N CYS A 163 2.56 -1.30 15.20
CA CYS A 163 2.44 -2.44 14.27
C CYS A 163 1.02 -2.63 13.70
N LYS A 164 0.09 -1.71 13.96
CA LYS A 164 -1.33 -1.74 13.57
C LYS A 164 -1.69 -0.76 12.46
N SER A 165 -0.74 0.00 11.92
CA SER A 165 -1.04 0.99 10.87
C SER A 165 -0.02 0.93 9.73
N ASP A 166 -0.39 0.21 8.66
CA ASP A 166 0.39 0.03 7.44
C ASP A 166 0.84 1.32 6.74
N TYR A 167 0.20 2.45 7.03
CA TYR A 167 0.49 3.74 6.41
C TYR A 167 1.44 4.62 7.23
N LEU A 168 1.57 4.41 8.54
CA LEU A 168 2.38 5.29 9.40
C LEU A 168 3.88 5.27 9.09
N PRO A 169 4.52 4.12 8.81
CA PRO A 169 5.93 4.09 8.41
C PRO A 169 6.22 4.90 7.15
N PHE A 170 5.21 5.12 6.30
CA PHE A 170 5.35 5.70 4.97
C PHE A 170 4.57 7.02 4.81
N TRP A 171 4.15 7.63 5.93
CA TRP A 171 3.21 8.76 5.96
C TRP A 171 3.54 9.87 4.95
N MET A 172 4.76 10.40 4.99
CA MET A 172 5.14 11.49 4.08
C MET A 172 5.31 11.03 2.64
N SER A 173 5.79 9.80 2.44
CA SER A 173 5.88 9.23 1.10
C SER A 173 4.50 9.25 0.44
N ILE A 174 3.47 8.70 1.12
CA ILE A 174 2.10 8.64 0.62
C ILE A 174 1.59 10.04 0.26
N ARG A 175 1.79 11.02 1.14
CA ARG A 175 1.33 12.40 0.90
C ARG A 175 2.00 13.05 -0.30
N MET A 176 3.31 12.87 -0.44
CA MET A 176 4.07 13.41 -1.58
C MET A 176 3.64 12.75 -2.89
N ASN A 177 3.49 11.43 -2.90
CA ASN A 177 3.05 10.71 -4.10
C ASN A 177 1.62 11.06 -4.50
N ALA A 178 0.71 11.22 -3.52
CA ALA A 178 -0.65 11.67 -3.79
C ALA A 178 -0.67 13.07 -4.43
N ALA A 179 0.17 13.99 -3.97
CA ALA A 179 0.32 15.31 -4.57
C ALA A 179 0.87 15.23 -6.01
N ASP A 180 1.92 14.44 -6.22
CA ASP A 180 2.53 14.25 -7.55
C ASP A 180 1.54 13.64 -8.55
N ARG A 181 0.77 12.63 -8.13
CA ARG A 181 -0.25 12.00 -8.99
C ARG A 181 -1.43 12.93 -9.27
N LEU A 182 -1.82 13.76 -8.31
CA LEU A 182 -2.84 14.78 -8.55
C LEU A 182 -2.37 15.77 -9.61
N GLN A 183 -1.13 16.26 -9.52
CA GLN A 183 -0.56 17.15 -10.53
C GLN A 183 -0.54 16.49 -11.92
N GLN A 184 -0.12 15.21 -11.99
CA GLN A 184 -0.13 14.43 -13.23
C GLN A 184 -1.54 14.24 -13.79
N TRP A 185 -2.53 14.00 -12.93
CA TRP A 185 -3.92 13.85 -13.34
C TRP A 185 -4.48 15.16 -13.89
N VAL A 186 -4.23 16.28 -13.20
CA VAL A 186 -4.64 17.62 -13.66
C VAL A 186 -4.04 17.91 -15.03
N SER A 187 -2.73 17.69 -15.20
CA SER A 187 -2.06 17.97 -16.48
C SER A 187 -2.63 17.15 -17.65
N ILE A 188 -3.06 15.90 -17.40
CA ILE A 188 -3.66 15.04 -18.44
C ILE A 188 -5.08 15.49 -18.81
N ASN A 189 -5.86 16.02 -17.86
CA ASN A 189 -7.28 16.31 -18.06
C ASN A 189 -7.58 17.79 -18.39
N GLU A 190 -6.63 18.70 -18.17
CA GLU A 190 -6.73 20.12 -18.55
C GLU A 190 -5.99 20.47 -19.85
N SER A 191 -5.29 19.51 -20.47
CA SER A 191 -4.67 19.65 -21.80
C SER A 191 -5.64 19.29 -22.92
#